data_AF-A0A0A0F0D2-F1
#
_entry.id   AF-A0A0A0F0D2-F1
#
_cell.length_a   1.000
_cell.length_b   1.000
_cell.length_c   1.000
_cell.angle_alpha   90.00
_cell.angle_beta   90.00
_cell.angle_gamma   90.00
#
_symmetry.space_group_name_H-M   'P 1'
#
loop_
_entity.id
_entity.type
_entity.pdbx_description
1 polymer ?
#
loop_
_entity_poly.entity_id
_entity_poly.type
_entity_poly.pdbx_seq_one_letter_code
_entity_poly.pdbx_strand_id
1 'polypeptide(L)'
;MRILLVVLLAGLLSGCGYNTIQQKDEAVSAAWSQVLNVYKRRADLVPNLVATVRGYAAHEQQVLTQVTEARSRVGSINVNADDPASIEQFQQAQGQLQSAIGRLLLVSENYPQLKADQNFLQLQAQLEGTENRITVERQRYIETVQDYNTYIRKFPVNLTAMVFGYDTKPNFSVENEQQIQQPPQVDFGAPAPATAPAPQAPAPQQPAPAGG
;
A
#
# COMPACT_ATOMS: atom_id res chain seq x y z
N MET A 1 -49.90 -6.46 29.39
CA MET A 1 -49.22 -6.79 28.11
C MET A 1 -48.59 -5.56 27.43
N ARG A 2 -49.33 -4.47 27.14
CA ARG A 2 -48.76 -3.23 26.55
C ARG A 2 -47.63 -2.59 27.38
N ILE A 3 -47.78 -2.50 28.71
CA ILE A 3 -46.75 -1.90 29.59
C ILE A 3 -45.48 -2.77 29.64
N LEU A 4 -45.63 -4.10 29.67
CA LEU A 4 -44.50 -5.04 29.57
C LEU A 4 -43.77 -4.89 28.23
N LEU A 5 -44.51 -4.71 27.12
CA LEU A 5 -43.93 -4.44 25.80
C LEU A 5 -43.17 -3.11 25.77
N VAL A 6 -43.71 -2.05 26.37
CA VAL A 6 -43.05 -0.72 26.44
C VAL A 6 -41.80 -0.75 27.32
N VAL A 7 -41.83 -1.45 28.46
CA VAL A 7 -40.66 -1.62 29.34
C VAL A 7 -39.59 -2.49 28.67
N LEU A 8 -39.98 -3.53 27.96
CA LEU A 8 -39.07 -4.37 27.17
C LEU A 8 -38.45 -3.58 26.00
N LEU A 9 -39.25 -2.74 25.31
CA LEU A 9 -38.77 -1.84 24.26
C LEU A 9 -37.81 -0.78 24.82
N ALA A 10 -38.12 -0.18 25.98
CA ALA A 10 -37.29 0.81 26.65
C ALA A 10 -35.96 0.23 27.15
N GLY A 11 -35.97 -1.04 27.61
CA GLY A 11 -34.76 -1.78 27.95
C GLY A 11 -33.93 -2.18 26.72
N LEU A 12 -34.59 -2.48 25.59
CA LEU A 12 -33.92 -2.71 24.30
C LEU A 12 -33.26 -1.43 23.77
N LEU A 13 -33.93 -0.28 23.86
CA LEU A 13 -33.44 1.03 23.41
C LEU A 13 -32.12 1.47 24.08
N SER A 14 -31.92 1.11 25.35
CA SER A 14 -30.69 1.41 26.09
C SER A 14 -29.55 0.40 25.83
N GLY A 15 -29.85 -0.76 25.23
CA GLY A 15 -28.90 -1.85 24.93
C GLY A 15 -28.62 -2.10 23.44
N CYS A 16 -29.24 -1.35 22.53
CA CYS A 16 -29.13 -1.52 21.07
C CYS A 16 -27.76 -1.18 20.46
N GLY A 17 -26.77 -0.81 21.28
CA GLY A 17 -25.38 -0.62 20.85
C GLY A 17 -25.06 0.73 20.21
N TYR A 18 -26.03 1.64 20.04
CA TYR A 18 -25.84 2.95 19.38
C TYR A 18 -24.62 3.73 19.92
N ASN A 19 -24.53 3.91 21.24
CA ASN A 19 -23.41 4.64 21.85
C ASN A 19 -22.06 3.94 21.59
N THR A 20 -22.06 2.61 21.52
CA THR A 20 -20.86 1.85 21.21
C THR A 20 -20.49 1.95 19.72
N ILE A 21 -21.47 2.02 18.81
CA ILE A 21 -21.20 2.33 17.39
C ILE A 21 -20.51 3.68 17.30
N GLN A 22 -21.05 4.71 17.96
CA GLN A 22 -20.47 6.06 17.99
C GLN A 22 -19.05 6.08 18.57
N GLN A 23 -18.82 5.37 19.68
CA GLN A 23 -17.47 5.26 20.26
C GLN A 23 -16.48 4.59 19.30
N LYS A 24 -16.89 3.53 18.60
CA LYS A 24 -16.04 2.82 17.65
C LYS A 24 -15.81 3.64 16.37
N ASP A 25 -16.81 4.38 15.92
CA ASP A 25 -16.71 5.30 14.79
C ASP A 25 -15.65 6.40 15.05
N GLU A 26 -15.75 7.04 16.22
CA GLU A 26 -14.77 8.04 16.68
C GLU A 26 -13.37 7.42 16.84
N ALA A 27 -13.27 6.17 17.33
CA ALA A 27 -12.00 5.48 17.42
C ALA A 27 -11.36 5.26 16.04
N VAL A 28 -12.14 4.92 15.02
CA VAL A 28 -11.63 4.80 13.64
C VAL A 28 -11.17 6.16 13.11
N SER A 29 -11.94 7.23 13.32
CA SER A 29 -11.57 8.60 12.93
C SER A 29 -10.28 9.07 13.61
N ALA A 30 -10.11 8.76 14.89
CA ALA A 30 -8.90 9.05 15.64
C ALA A 30 -7.68 8.25 15.12
N ALA A 31 -7.85 6.95 14.87
CA ALA A 31 -6.80 6.11 14.31
C ALA A 31 -6.37 6.60 12.91
N TRP A 32 -7.34 6.96 12.06
CA TRP A 32 -7.07 7.53 10.75
C TRP A 32 -6.25 8.84 10.83
N SER A 33 -6.62 9.71 11.77
CA SER A 33 -5.89 10.96 12.01
C SER A 33 -4.43 10.70 12.40
N GLN A 34 -4.15 9.65 13.19
CA GLN A 34 -2.78 9.27 13.51
C GLN A 34 -2.01 8.78 12.29
N VAL A 35 -2.64 8.00 11.42
CA VAL A 35 -2.05 7.57 10.15
C VAL A 35 -1.67 8.78 9.29
N LEU A 36 -2.57 9.76 9.13
CA LEU A 36 -2.27 10.98 8.38
C LEU A 36 -1.12 11.78 9.00
N ASN A 37 -1.05 11.87 10.34
CA ASN A 37 0.03 12.58 11.03
C ASN A 37 1.41 11.97 10.75
N VAL A 38 1.53 10.64 10.77
CA VAL A 38 2.82 9.98 10.49
C VAL A 38 3.22 10.10 9.01
N TYR A 39 2.27 10.00 8.07
CA TYR A 39 2.53 10.25 6.67
C TYR A 39 2.93 11.71 6.38
N LYS A 40 2.27 12.66 7.04
CA LYS A 40 2.62 14.08 6.96
C LYS A 40 4.06 14.31 7.42
N ARG A 41 4.46 13.72 8.56
CA ARG A 41 5.84 13.79 9.05
C ARG A 41 6.85 13.31 8.00
N ARG A 42 6.57 12.19 7.32
CA ARG A 42 7.44 11.67 6.25
C ARG A 42 7.59 12.71 5.13
N ALA A 43 6.50 13.28 4.66
CA ALA A 43 6.50 14.31 3.61
C ALA A 43 7.17 15.62 4.04
N ASP A 44 7.12 15.98 5.34
CA ASP A 44 7.74 17.19 5.90
C ASP A 44 9.27 17.04 6.06
N LEU A 45 9.81 15.82 6.14
CA LEU A 45 11.25 15.56 6.16
C LEU A 45 11.91 15.67 4.76
N VAL A 46 11.13 15.48 3.69
CA VAL A 46 11.63 15.44 2.31
C VAL A 46 12.37 16.71 1.88
N PRO A 47 11.90 17.94 2.16
CA PRO A 47 12.61 19.14 1.75
C PRO A 47 14.01 19.24 2.36
N ASN A 48 14.17 18.85 3.63
CA ASN A 48 15.47 18.83 4.30
C ASN A 48 16.38 17.77 3.68
N LEU A 49 15.86 16.57 3.40
CA LEU A 49 16.61 15.53 2.70
C LEU A 49 17.09 16.00 1.31
N VAL A 50 16.19 16.59 0.51
CA VAL A 50 16.51 17.12 -0.82
C VAL A 50 17.56 18.25 -0.74
N ALA A 51 17.46 19.14 0.26
CA ALA A 51 18.43 20.21 0.45
C ALA A 51 19.82 19.66 0.80
N THR A 52 19.91 18.70 1.72
CA THR A 52 21.17 18.04 2.09
C THR A 52 21.80 17.34 0.90
N VAL A 53 21.04 16.50 0.18
CA VAL A 53 21.57 15.78 -1.00
C VAL A 53 22.01 16.75 -2.10
N ARG A 54 21.24 17.82 -2.35
CA ARG A 54 21.60 18.83 -3.35
C ARG A 54 22.95 19.49 -3.07
N GLY A 55 23.35 19.63 -1.80
CA GLY A 55 24.65 20.20 -1.42
C GLY A 55 25.84 19.38 -1.92
N TYR A 56 25.68 18.07 -2.10
CA TYR A 56 26.75 17.14 -2.50
C TYR A 56 26.57 16.59 -3.92
N ALA A 57 25.32 16.45 -4.37
CA ALA A 57 24.95 15.76 -5.60
C ALA A 57 24.07 16.65 -6.50
N ALA A 58 24.46 17.91 -6.69
CA ALA A 58 23.68 18.88 -7.47
C ALA A 58 23.42 18.46 -8.93
N HIS A 59 24.26 17.58 -9.49
CA HIS A 59 24.10 17.03 -10.84
C HIS A 59 22.94 16.03 -10.96
N GLU A 60 22.44 15.50 -9.84
CA GLU A 60 21.34 14.50 -9.78
C GLU A 60 19.95 15.17 -9.85
N GLN A 61 19.81 16.17 -10.73
CA GLN A 61 18.61 17.00 -10.83
C GLN A 61 17.34 16.20 -11.10
N GLN A 62 17.44 15.17 -11.95
CA GLN A 62 16.31 14.31 -12.29
C GLN A 62 15.75 13.60 -11.04
N VAL A 63 16.63 13.08 -10.18
CA VAL A 63 16.22 12.36 -8.97
C VAL A 63 15.65 13.31 -7.92
N LEU A 64 16.30 14.46 -7.71
CA LEU A 64 15.81 15.51 -6.80
C LEU A 64 14.43 16.04 -7.23
N THR A 65 14.20 16.19 -8.53
CA THR A 65 12.92 16.61 -9.10
C THR A 65 11.85 15.56 -8.86
N GLN A 66 12.12 14.28 -9.18
CA GLN A 66 11.17 13.18 -8.93
C GLN A 66 10.73 13.09 -7.47
N VAL A 67 11.66 13.26 -6.52
CA VAL A 67 11.34 13.24 -5.08
C VAL A 67 10.47 14.43 -4.69
N THR A 68 10.76 15.61 -5.24
CA THR A 68 9.99 16.83 -4.98
C THR A 68 8.58 16.72 -5.55
N GLU A 69 8.44 16.21 -6.76
CA GLU A 69 7.15 15.96 -7.43
C GLU A 69 6.32 14.91 -6.67
N ALA A 70 6.94 13.79 -6.26
CA ALA A 70 6.27 12.76 -5.49
C ALA A 70 5.75 13.30 -4.14
N ARG A 71 6.54 14.14 -3.46
CA ARG A 71 6.10 14.83 -2.24
C ARG A 71 4.93 15.78 -2.51
N SER A 72 5.00 16.56 -3.60
CA SER A 72 3.92 17.48 -3.99
C SER A 72 2.62 16.73 -4.32
N ARG A 73 2.71 15.58 -4.98
CA ARG A 73 1.56 14.71 -5.25
C ARG A 73 0.90 14.20 -3.97
N VAL A 74 1.69 13.74 -3.00
CA VAL A 74 1.15 13.35 -1.68
C VAL A 74 0.45 14.52 -0.99
N GLY A 75 1.05 15.72 -1.02
CA GLY A 75 0.48 16.90 -0.36
C GLY A 75 -0.76 17.50 -1.03
N SER A 76 -1.07 17.08 -2.26
CA SER A 76 -2.24 17.57 -3.02
C SER A 76 -3.45 16.64 -2.95
N ILE A 77 -3.29 15.44 -2.38
CA ILE A 77 -4.41 14.50 -2.19
C ILE A 77 -5.15 14.86 -0.90
N ASN A 78 -6.44 15.17 -1.04
CA ASN A 78 -7.36 15.23 0.08
C ASN A 78 -7.97 13.85 0.27
N VAL A 79 -7.59 13.16 1.35
CA VAL A 79 -7.98 11.77 1.57
C VAL A 79 -9.24 11.69 2.41
N ASN A 80 -10.25 11.01 1.90
CA ASN A 80 -11.45 10.66 2.63
C ASN A 80 -11.36 9.22 3.13
N ALA A 81 -11.42 9.02 4.45
CA ALA A 81 -11.34 7.70 5.10
C ALA A 81 -12.57 6.83 4.86
N ASP A 82 -13.69 7.41 4.43
CA ASP A 82 -14.92 6.69 4.12
C ASP A 82 -15.04 6.35 2.62
N ASP A 83 -14.10 6.81 1.78
CA ASP A 83 -14.04 6.51 0.34
C ASP A 83 -12.87 5.56 0.02
N PRO A 84 -13.15 4.30 -0.37
CA PRO A 84 -12.11 3.34 -0.76
C PRO A 84 -11.20 3.84 -1.87
N ALA A 85 -11.75 4.54 -2.87
CA ALA A 85 -10.96 5.03 -4.02
C ALA A 85 -9.98 6.13 -3.58
N SER A 86 -10.40 6.98 -2.63
CA SER A 86 -9.55 8.00 -2.03
C SER A 86 -8.39 7.39 -1.25
N ILE A 87 -8.65 6.35 -0.45
CA ILE A 87 -7.60 5.61 0.28
C ILE A 87 -6.63 4.94 -0.71
N GLU A 88 -7.12 4.34 -1.79
CA GLU A 88 -6.27 3.72 -2.80
C GLU A 88 -5.35 4.74 -3.50
N GLN A 89 -5.92 5.86 -3.95
CA GLN A 89 -5.15 6.95 -4.58
C GLN A 89 -4.07 7.48 -3.63
N PHE A 90 -4.41 7.64 -2.35
CA PHE A 90 -3.46 8.05 -1.32
C PHE A 90 -2.33 7.02 -1.16
N GLN A 91 -2.64 5.73 -1.06
CA GLN A 91 -1.65 4.67 -0.97
C GLN A 91 -0.70 4.67 -2.17
N GLN A 92 -1.23 4.77 -3.38
CA GLN A 92 -0.41 4.81 -4.60
C GLN A 92 0.57 6.00 -4.58
N ALA A 93 0.13 7.18 -4.17
CA ALA A 93 1.01 8.34 -4.05
C ALA A 93 2.06 8.17 -2.94
N GLN A 94 1.68 7.57 -1.81
CA GLN A 94 2.62 7.25 -0.73
C GLN A 94 3.68 6.23 -1.18
N GLY A 95 3.31 5.22 -1.97
CA GLY A 95 4.24 4.26 -2.56
C GLY A 95 5.19 4.91 -3.56
N GLN A 96 4.71 5.84 -4.38
CA GLN A 96 5.56 6.62 -5.30
C GLN A 96 6.58 7.48 -4.54
N LEU A 97 6.18 8.12 -3.44
CA LEU A 97 7.09 8.88 -2.59
C LEU A 97 8.15 7.98 -1.95
N GLN A 98 7.76 6.82 -1.41
CA GLN A 98 8.69 5.85 -0.83
C GLN A 98 9.70 5.36 -1.87
N SER A 99 9.23 5.03 -3.08
CA SER A 99 10.08 4.62 -4.20
C SER A 99 11.06 5.72 -4.62
N ALA A 100 10.61 6.98 -4.68
CA ALA A 100 11.48 8.12 -5.00
C ALA A 100 12.55 8.36 -3.92
N ILE A 101 12.19 8.26 -2.63
CA ILE A 101 13.15 8.32 -1.52
C ILE A 101 14.16 7.17 -1.63
N GLY A 102 13.72 5.94 -1.93
CA GLY A 102 14.61 4.81 -2.14
C GLY A 102 15.64 5.04 -3.26
N ARG A 103 15.21 5.61 -4.39
CA ARG A 103 16.13 6.01 -5.48
C ARG A 103 17.14 7.07 -5.02
N LEU A 104 16.71 8.06 -4.24
CA LEU A 104 17.58 9.10 -3.71
C LEU A 104 18.64 8.53 -2.75
N LEU A 105 18.26 7.55 -1.92
CA LEU A 105 19.21 6.85 -1.04
C LEU A 105 20.22 6.03 -1.85
N LEU A 106 19.80 5.36 -2.93
CA LEU A 106 20.73 4.66 -3.82
C LEU A 106 21.75 5.61 -4.47
N VAL A 107 21.31 6.79 -4.90
CA VAL A 107 22.20 7.82 -5.43
C VAL A 107 23.24 8.23 -4.40
N SER A 108 22.86 8.35 -3.12
CA SER A 108 23.78 8.75 -2.05
C SER A 108 24.97 7.81 -1.85
N GLU A 109 24.86 6.53 -2.25
CA GLU A 109 25.95 5.56 -2.19
C GLU A 109 27.14 5.94 -3.09
N ASN A 110 26.89 6.68 -4.18
CA ASN A 110 27.93 7.15 -5.09
C ASN A 110 28.69 8.39 -4.56
N TYR A 111 28.25 8.96 -3.43
CA TYR A 111 28.80 10.19 -2.87
C TYR A 111 29.27 9.95 -1.42
N PRO A 112 30.52 9.49 -1.20
CA PRO A 112 31.02 9.11 0.13
C PRO A 112 30.93 10.22 1.18
N GLN A 113 31.11 11.48 0.77
CA GLN A 113 31.00 12.63 1.68
C GLN A 113 29.56 12.84 2.17
N LEU A 114 28.55 12.65 1.31
CA LEU A 114 27.14 12.71 1.69
C LEU A 114 26.76 11.53 2.59
N LYS A 115 27.26 10.34 2.27
CA LYS A 115 27.03 9.13 3.07
C LYS A 115 27.55 9.27 4.50
N ALA A 116 28.63 10.04 4.69
CA ALA A 116 29.21 10.34 5.99
C ALA A 116 28.65 11.63 6.63
N ASP A 117 27.76 12.36 5.96
CA ASP A 117 27.18 13.58 6.50
C ASP A 117 26.22 13.27 7.66
N GLN A 118 26.45 13.90 8.80
CA GLN A 118 25.68 13.62 10.02
C GLN A 118 24.21 14.05 9.91
N ASN A 119 23.91 15.12 9.16
CA ASN A 119 22.53 15.54 8.96
C ASN A 119 21.79 14.55 8.05
N PHE A 120 22.46 14.04 7.01
CA PHE A 120 21.92 13.01 6.13
C PHE A 120 21.61 11.71 6.89
N LEU A 121 22.56 11.21 7.70
CA LEU A 121 22.35 10.02 8.53
C LEU A 121 21.21 10.20 9.53
N GLN A 122 21.10 11.39 10.14
CA GLN A 122 19.99 11.71 11.04
C GLN A 122 18.64 11.71 10.32
N LEU A 123 18.55 12.30 9.12
CA LEU A 123 17.33 12.31 8.32
C LEU A 123 16.93 10.90 7.87
N GLN A 124 17.90 10.07 7.50
CA GLN A 124 17.66 8.66 7.17
C GLN A 124 17.06 7.91 8.35
N ALA A 125 17.64 8.04 9.55
CA ALA A 125 17.12 7.42 10.78
C ALA A 125 15.71 7.93 11.13
N GLN A 126 15.43 9.23 10.92
CA GLN A 126 14.10 9.79 11.13
C GLN A 126 13.07 9.25 10.12
N LEU A 127 13.46 9.06 8.86
CA LEU A 127 12.61 8.49 7.83
C LEU A 127 12.32 7.02 8.10
N GLU A 128 13.34 6.23 8.47
CA GLU A 128 13.17 4.83 8.89
C GLU A 128 12.24 4.72 10.10
N GLY A 129 12.50 5.54 11.14
CA GLY A 129 11.63 5.60 12.31
C GLY A 129 10.19 6.03 11.97
N THR A 130 10.00 6.88 10.95
CA THR A 130 8.67 7.25 10.47
C THR A 130 8.01 6.12 9.70
N GLU A 131 8.74 5.37 8.89
CA GLU A 131 8.24 4.21 8.16
C GLU A 131 7.78 3.09 9.10
N ASN A 132 8.57 2.80 10.14
CA ASN A 132 8.18 1.86 11.19
C ASN A 132 6.89 2.29 11.89
N ARG A 133 6.75 3.60 12.19
CA ARG A 133 5.52 4.15 12.78
C ARG A 133 4.34 4.09 11.81
N ILE A 134 4.55 4.31 10.50
CA ILE A 134 3.50 4.16 9.49
C ILE A 134 2.95 2.72 9.53
N THR A 135 3.82 1.71 9.55
CA THR A 135 3.40 0.30 9.64
C THR A 135 2.55 0.04 10.87
N VAL A 136 2.99 0.54 12.04
CA VAL A 136 2.26 0.36 13.31
C VAL A 136 0.91 1.08 13.31
N GLU A 137 0.85 2.35 12.86
CA GLU A 137 -0.41 3.09 12.83
C GLU A 137 -1.39 2.55 11.78
N ARG A 138 -0.89 2.05 10.64
CA ARG A 138 -1.72 1.33 9.65
C ARG A 138 -2.33 0.08 10.26
N GLN A 139 -1.52 -0.74 10.95
CA GLN A 139 -2.00 -1.95 11.62
C GLN A 139 -3.07 -1.62 12.67
N ARG A 140 -2.83 -0.59 13.49
CA ARG A 140 -3.80 -0.11 14.48
C ARG A 140 -5.11 0.35 13.84
N TYR A 141 -5.04 1.09 12.74
CA TYR A 141 -6.23 1.49 11.99
C TYR A 141 -6.98 0.28 11.44
N ILE A 142 -6.28 -0.69 10.86
CA ILE A 142 -6.86 -1.93 10.34
C ILE A 142 -7.65 -2.67 11.42
N GLU A 143 -7.06 -2.83 12.61
CA GLU A 143 -7.68 -3.48 13.77
C GLU A 143 -8.90 -2.70 14.27
N THR A 144 -8.83 -1.38 14.29
CA THR A 144 -9.93 -0.51 14.75
C THR A 144 -11.10 -0.55 13.77
N VAL A 145 -10.83 -0.54 12.45
CA VAL A 145 -11.83 -0.73 11.40
C VAL A 145 -12.45 -2.12 11.48
N GLN A 146 -11.65 -3.16 11.72
CA GLN A 146 -12.15 -4.52 11.90
C GLN A 146 -13.10 -4.62 13.10
N ASP A 147 -12.74 -4.03 14.24
CA ASP A 147 -13.56 -3.99 15.45
C ASP A 147 -14.90 -3.26 15.21
N TYR A 148 -14.86 -2.09 14.56
CA TYR A 148 -16.05 -1.35 14.13
C TYR A 148 -16.94 -2.19 13.20
N ASN A 149 -16.37 -2.68 12.09
CA ASN A 149 -17.10 -3.44 11.07
C ASN A 149 -17.70 -4.73 11.63
N THR A 150 -16.99 -5.42 12.52
CA THR A 150 -17.50 -6.63 13.19
C THR A 150 -18.65 -6.29 14.12
N TYR A 151 -18.53 -5.18 14.87
CA TYR A 151 -19.57 -4.76 15.81
C TYR A 151 -20.88 -4.42 15.10
N ILE A 152 -20.83 -3.60 14.04
CA ILE A 152 -22.04 -3.19 13.30
C ILE A 152 -22.66 -4.33 12.49
N ARG A 153 -21.90 -5.39 12.17
CA ARG A 153 -22.41 -6.59 11.47
C ARG A 153 -22.98 -7.65 12.39
N LYS A 154 -22.76 -7.55 13.71
CA LYS A 154 -23.18 -8.56 14.68
C LYS A 154 -24.66 -8.39 15.06
N PHE A 155 -25.42 -9.48 15.14
CA PHE A 155 -26.78 -9.44 15.69
C PHE A 155 -26.75 -9.25 17.21
N PRO A 156 -27.62 -8.39 17.81
CA PRO A 156 -28.68 -7.60 17.18
C PRO A 156 -28.28 -6.19 16.69
N VAL A 157 -27.00 -5.80 16.86
CA VAL A 157 -26.48 -4.45 16.53
C VAL A 157 -26.67 -4.09 15.06
N ASN A 158 -26.61 -5.06 14.15
CA ASN A 158 -26.84 -4.84 12.72
C ASN A 158 -28.20 -4.23 12.39
N LEU A 159 -29.24 -4.50 13.19
CA LEU A 159 -30.55 -3.88 13.02
C LEU A 159 -30.48 -2.38 13.36
N THR A 160 -29.80 -2.03 14.45
CA THR A 160 -29.51 -0.64 14.80
C THR A 160 -28.67 0.02 13.70
N ALA A 161 -27.66 -0.68 13.19
CA ALA A 161 -26.83 -0.17 12.09
C ALA A 161 -27.66 0.16 10.85
N MET A 162 -28.55 -0.73 10.42
CA MET A 162 -29.43 -0.49 9.27
C MET A 162 -30.42 0.66 9.50
N VAL A 163 -31.03 0.73 10.70
CA VAL A 163 -32.02 1.78 11.02
C VAL A 163 -31.41 3.17 11.06
N PHE A 164 -30.16 3.28 11.53
CA PHE A 164 -29.44 4.56 11.64
C PHE A 164 -28.48 4.85 10.49
N GLY A 165 -28.35 3.94 9.51
CA GLY A 165 -27.50 4.12 8.34
C GLY A 165 -25.99 4.03 8.63
N TYR A 166 -25.57 3.20 9.58
CA TYR A 166 -24.15 2.95 9.82
C TYR A 166 -23.60 1.91 8.85
N ASP A 167 -22.75 2.38 7.94
CA ASP A 167 -22.08 1.56 6.94
C ASP A 167 -20.71 1.08 7.41
N THR A 168 -20.21 0.03 6.75
CA THR A 168 -18.87 -0.49 7.04
C THR A 168 -17.81 0.42 6.47
N LYS A 169 -16.76 0.66 7.26
CA LYS A 169 -15.64 1.49 6.84
C LYS A 169 -14.68 0.71 5.95
N PRO A 170 -14.14 1.34 4.89
CA PRO A 170 -13.09 0.74 4.10
C PRO A 170 -11.82 0.57 4.93
N ASN A 171 -10.93 -0.31 4.47
CA ASN A 171 -9.67 -0.59 5.14
C ASN A 171 -8.51 -0.43 4.16
N PHE A 172 -7.28 -0.35 4.68
CA PHE A 172 -6.09 -0.51 3.85
C PHE A 172 -6.11 -1.89 3.20
N SER A 173 -6.08 -1.94 1.87
CA SER A 173 -5.84 -3.15 1.10
C SER A 173 -4.34 -3.43 1.00
N VAL A 174 -4.00 -4.68 0.63
CA VAL A 174 -2.62 -5.01 0.25
C VAL A 174 -2.38 -4.42 -1.13
N GLU A 175 -1.32 -3.64 -1.29
CA GLU A 175 -0.88 -3.19 -2.62
C GLU A 175 -0.68 -4.43 -3.49
N ASN A 176 -1.53 -4.57 -4.51
CA ASN A 176 -1.55 -5.68 -5.46
C ASN A 176 -1.91 -7.07 -4.92
N GLU A 177 -3.09 -7.24 -4.32
CA GLU A 177 -3.70 -8.59 -4.22
C GLU A 177 -3.63 -9.34 -5.56
N GLN A 178 -3.78 -8.64 -6.68
CA GLN A 178 -3.67 -9.20 -8.03
C GLN A 178 -2.24 -9.65 -8.43
N GLN A 179 -1.17 -9.02 -7.94
CA GLN A 179 0.20 -9.49 -8.21
C GLN A 179 0.60 -10.66 -7.31
N ILE A 180 0.06 -10.72 -6.08
CA ILE A 180 0.28 -11.87 -5.18
C ILE A 180 -0.40 -13.13 -5.73
N GLN A 181 -1.50 -12.96 -6.48
CA GLN A 181 -2.19 -14.04 -7.19
C GLN A 181 -1.47 -14.49 -8.47
N GLN A 182 -0.49 -13.72 -8.96
CA GLN A 182 0.31 -14.08 -10.14
C GLN A 182 1.56 -14.83 -9.67
N PRO A 183 1.71 -16.14 -9.96
CA PRO A 183 2.92 -16.86 -9.57
C PRO A 183 4.16 -16.21 -10.23
N PRO A 184 5.30 -16.11 -9.52
CA PRO A 184 6.51 -15.53 -10.08
C PRO A 184 6.93 -16.33 -11.31
N GLN A 185 7.00 -15.66 -12.47
CA GLN A 185 7.55 -16.26 -13.67
C GLN A 185 9.07 -16.29 -13.53
N VAL A 186 9.62 -17.46 -13.26
CA VAL A 186 11.06 -17.68 -13.25
C VAL A 186 11.47 -18.21 -14.62
N ASP A 187 11.99 -17.33 -15.47
CA ASP A 187 12.63 -17.69 -16.73
C ASP A 187 14.10 -18.06 -16.45
N PHE A 188 14.35 -19.35 -16.27
CA PHE A 188 15.69 -19.90 -16.29
C PHE A 188 16.09 -20.08 -17.76
N GLY A 189 16.48 -18.99 -18.43
CA GLY A 189 16.80 -18.97 -19.86
C GLY A 189 17.51 -20.25 -20.31
N ALA A 190 16.74 -21.16 -20.89
CA ALA A 190 17.29 -22.40 -21.40
C ALA A 190 18.15 -22.02 -22.61
N PRO A 191 19.44 -22.43 -22.68
CA PRO A 191 20.22 -22.19 -23.87
C PRO A 191 19.50 -22.85 -25.04
N ALA A 192 19.33 -22.10 -26.13
CA ALA A 192 18.65 -22.53 -27.33
C ALA A 192 19.08 -23.97 -27.70
N PRO A 193 18.14 -24.89 -27.99
CA PRO A 193 18.50 -26.25 -28.36
C PRO A 193 19.42 -26.16 -29.59
N ALA A 194 20.63 -26.72 -29.44
CA ALA A 194 21.56 -26.89 -30.54
C ALA A 194 20.83 -27.58 -31.68
N THR A 195 20.83 -26.95 -32.85
CA THR A 195 20.30 -27.50 -34.10
C THR A 195 20.85 -28.90 -34.30
N ALA A 196 19.98 -29.91 -34.24
CA ALA A 196 20.33 -31.27 -34.62
C ALA A 196 20.77 -31.29 -36.09
N PRO A 197 21.83 -32.03 -36.47
CA PRO A 197 22.28 -32.09 -37.84
C PRO A 197 21.21 -32.75 -38.73
N ALA A 198 20.96 -32.14 -39.88
CA ALA A 198 19.96 -32.60 -40.86
C ALA A 198 20.20 -34.07 -41.26
N PRO A 199 19.14 -34.89 -41.41
CA PRO A 199 19.27 -36.26 -41.93
C PRO A 199 19.85 -36.24 -43.35
N GLN A 200 20.93 -37.00 -43.56
CA GLN A 200 21.52 -37.21 -44.87
C GLN A 200 20.52 -37.93 -45.79
N ALA A 201 20.31 -37.40 -46.99
CA ALA A 201 19.44 -38.01 -48.00
C ALA A 201 20.00 -39.37 -48.46
N PRO A 202 19.17 -40.42 -48.58
CA PRO A 202 19.63 -41.72 -49.08
C PRO A 202 19.97 -41.66 -50.58
N ALA A 203 21.06 -42.32 -50.95
CA ALA A 203 21.61 -42.38 -52.31
C ALA A 203 20.64 -43.02 -53.32
N PRO A 204 20.68 -42.61 -54.61
CA PRO A 204 19.75 -43.07 -55.63
C PRO A 204 19.93 -44.56 -55.97
N GLN A 205 18.84 -45.32 -55.88
CA GLN A 205 18.78 -46.72 -56.30
C GLN A 205 18.64 -46.81 -57.84
N GLN A 206 19.50 -47.62 -58.46
CA GLN A 206 19.49 -47.92 -59.89
C GLN A 206 18.25 -48.75 -60.28
N PRO A 207 17.72 -48.60 -61.51
CA PRO A 207 16.54 -49.34 -61.98
C PRO A 207 16.90 -50.78 -62.39
N ALA A 208 16.10 -51.75 -61.95
CA ALA A 208 16.16 -53.14 -62.42
C ALA A 208 15.12 -53.37 -63.55
N PRO A 209 15.41 -54.29 -64.50
CA PRO A 209 14.82 -54.29 -65.84
C PRO A 209 13.45 -54.96 -65.94
N ALA A 210 12.72 -54.59 -67.00
CA ALA A 210 11.41 -55.12 -67.37
C ALA A 210 11.47 -56.50 -68.04
N GLY A 211 10.44 -57.32 -67.80
CA GLY A 211 10.09 -58.53 -68.56
C GLY A 211 9.14 -59.41 -67.75
N GLY A 212 8.02 -59.91 -68.26
CA GLY A 212 7.34 -59.77 -69.55
C GLY A 212 5.90 -60.28 -69.41
#